data_AF-V9LJB8-F1
#
_entry.id   AF-V9LJB8-F1
#
_cell.length_a   1.000
_cell.length_b   1.000
_cell.length_c   1.000
_cell.angle_alpha   90.00
_cell.angle_beta   90.00
_cell.angle_gamma   90.00
#
_symmetry.space_group_name_H-M   'P 1'
#
loop_
_entity.id
_entity.type
_entity.pdbx_description
1 polymer ?
#
loop_
_entity_poly.entity_id
_entity_poly.type
_entity_poly.pdbx_seq_one_letter_code
_entity_poly.pdbx_strand_id
1 'polypeptide(L)'
;TRMPNHLHHSTQENAILAIEQYEELVGTNCSPLLRFFLCAMYAPICTLEFLHDPIKPCKSVCQRAKEGCEPIMRKYNHNWPESLACDDLPVYDRGVCISPEAIVTDLPEVPDAKWTDFTRDMVVMEASDCKSWNSDRCKCKTTKPMLKTYLEKKYNYVIRTRDRKST
;
A
#
# COMPACT_ATOMS: atom_id res chain seq x y z
N THR A 1 3.67 11.68 4.87
CA THR A 1 3.93 10.60 5.84
C THR A 1 3.70 11.12 7.25
N ARG A 2 3.83 10.28 8.29
CA ARG A 2 3.70 10.65 9.70
C ARG A 2 4.81 9.99 10.53
N MET A 3 5.25 10.68 11.58
CA MET A 3 6.13 10.14 12.62
C MET A 3 5.35 9.96 13.95
N PRO A 4 5.78 9.05 14.85
CA PRO A 4 6.83 8.07 14.63
C PRO A 4 6.45 7.05 13.55
N ASN A 5 7.46 6.54 12.84
CA ASN A 5 7.26 5.47 11.87
C ASN A 5 7.23 4.08 12.55
N HIS A 6 7.12 2.99 11.77
CA HIS A 6 7.06 1.62 12.30
C HIS A 6 8.36 1.14 12.97
N LEU A 7 9.44 1.91 12.83
CA LEU A 7 10.75 1.67 13.41
C LEU A 7 11.06 2.65 14.56
N HIS A 8 10.03 3.37 15.02
CA HIS A 8 10.10 4.32 16.12
C HIS A 8 11.06 5.51 15.89
N HIS A 9 11.37 5.84 14.64
CA HIS A 9 12.03 7.11 14.35
C HIS A 9 11.05 8.24 14.61
N SER A 10 11.42 9.21 15.44
CA SER A 10 10.56 10.36 15.77
C SER A 10 10.58 11.46 14.69
N THR A 11 11.59 11.46 13.84
CA THR A 11 11.80 12.49 12.80
C THR A 11 12.11 11.84 11.46
N GLN A 12 11.77 12.53 10.37
CA GLN A 12 12.04 12.02 9.01
C GLN A 12 13.53 11.98 8.73
N GLU A 13 14.31 12.92 9.28
CA GLU A 13 15.76 12.98 9.16
C GLU A 13 16.41 11.71 9.70
N ASN A 14 15.96 11.22 10.86
CA ASN A 14 16.44 9.97 11.42
C ASN A 14 16.04 8.76 10.56
N ALA A 15 14.84 8.78 9.98
CA ALA A 15 14.38 7.74 9.08
C ALA A 15 15.16 7.72 7.75
N ILE A 16 15.54 8.89 7.22
CA ILE A 16 16.37 9.03 6.01
C ILE A 16 17.73 8.39 6.25
N LEU A 17 18.45 8.80 7.29
CA LEU A 17 19.76 8.23 7.63
C LEU A 17 19.69 6.71 7.81
N ALA A 18 18.60 6.20 8.39
CA ALA A 18 18.42 4.77 8.61
C ALA A 18 17.98 4.00 7.35
N ILE A 19 17.34 4.62 6.36
CA ILE A 19 16.92 3.94 5.11
C ILE A 19 18.02 3.95 4.04
N GLU A 20 18.94 4.93 4.08
CA GLU A 20 20.06 5.06 3.12
C GLU A 20 20.92 3.79 3.04
N GLN A 21 21.07 3.04 4.13
CA GLN A 21 21.82 1.77 4.13
C GLN A 21 21.26 0.71 3.16
N TYR A 22 20.01 0.85 2.70
CA TYR A 22 19.38 -0.07 1.75
C TYR A 22 19.45 0.40 0.29
N GLU A 23 20.06 1.55 0.01
CA GLU A 23 20.14 2.11 -1.35
C GLU A 23 20.73 1.11 -2.35
N GLU A 24 21.89 0.54 -2.01
CA GLU A 24 22.57 -0.47 -2.83
C GLU A 24 21.71 -1.73 -3.01
N LEU A 25 21.06 -2.21 -1.94
CA LEU A 25 20.20 -3.39 -2.01
C LEU A 25 19.00 -3.15 -2.93
N VAL A 26 18.39 -1.97 -2.86
CA VAL A 26 17.32 -1.55 -3.78
C VAL A 26 17.85 -1.47 -5.21
N GLY A 27 19.08 -0.99 -5.41
CA GLY A 27 19.75 -0.92 -6.71
C GLY A 27 19.95 -2.28 -7.38
N THR A 28 20.09 -3.37 -6.62
CA THR A 28 20.17 -4.74 -7.18
C THR A 28 18.88 -5.24 -7.81
N ASN A 29 17.74 -4.58 -7.52
CA ASN A 29 16.41 -4.96 -7.98
C ASN A 29 16.04 -6.43 -7.66
N CYS A 30 16.52 -6.94 -6.52
CA CYS A 30 16.28 -8.30 -6.03
C CYS A 30 14.81 -8.65 -5.80
N SER A 31 13.97 -7.65 -5.54
CA SER A 31 12.52 -7.80 -5.45
C SER A 31 11.83 -6.51 -5.89
N PRO A 32 10.79 -6.57 -6.73
CA PRO A 32 10.04 -5.39 -7.15
C PRO A 32 9.29 -4.72 -5.99
N LEU A 33 9.18 -5.42 -4.85
CA LEU A 33 8.42 -4.98 -3.67
C LEU A 33 9.30 -4.37 -2.59
N LEU A 34 10.63 -4.51 -2.68
CA LEU A 34 11.54 -4.04 -1.63
C LEU A 34 11.39 -2.54 -1.39
N ARG A 35 11.38 -1.74 -2.46
CA ARG A 35 11.22 -0.28 -2.36
C ARG A 35 9.90 0.10 -1.68
N PHE A 36 8.80 -0.50 -2.12
CA PHE A 36 7.49 -0.27 -1.51
C PHE A 36 7.48 -0.66 -0.03
N PHE A 37 8.03 -1.83 0.30
CA PHE A 37 8.09 -2.33 1.67
C PHE A 37 8.89 -1.39 2.59
N LEU A 38 10.08 -0.97 2.16
CA LEU A 38 10.90 -0.03 2.93
C LEU A 38 10.19 1.31 3.11
N CYS A 39 9.61 1.89 2.06
CA CYS A 39 8.84 3.12 2.20
C CYS A 39 7.64 2.96 3.14
N ALA A 40 6.92 1.83 3.08
CA ALA A 40 5.80 1.56 3.96
C ALA A 40 6.21 1.46 5.45
N MET A 41 7.41 0.96 5.74
CA MET A 41 7.96 0.86 7.10
C MET A 41 8.53 2.20 7.59
N TYR A 42 9.33 2.88 6.75
CA TYR A 42 10.07 4.08 7.13
C TYR A 42 9.27 5.37 7.00
N ALA A 43 8.33 5.42 6.06
CA ALA A 43 7.52 6.58 5.73
C ALA A 43 6.04 6.16 5.52
N PRO A 44 5.35 5.71 6.58
CA PRO A 44 3.98 5.20 6.46
C PRO A 44 3.01 6.25 5.90
N ILE A 45 1.94 5.76 5.27
CA ILE A 45 0.87 6.61 4.72
C ILE A 45 0.16 7.33 5.88
N CYS A 46 -0.11 8.63 5.70
CA CYS A 46 -0.85 9.42 6.67
C CYS A 46 -2.34 9.43 6.30
N THR A 47 -3.19 8.88 7.16
CA THR A 47 -4.65 8.91 7.00
C THR A 47 -5.31 9.28 8.32
N LEU A 48 -6.50 9.90 8.27
CA LEU A 48 -7.21 10.38 9.47
C LEU A 48 -7.67 9.25 10.40
N GLU A 49 -7.97 8.07 9.86
CA GLU A 49 -8.40 6.90 10.63
C GLU A 49 -7.25 6.24 11.39
N PHE A 50 -6.01 6.39 10.90
CA PHE A 50 -4.82 5.72 11.42
C PHE A 50 -3.80 6.73 11.94
N LEU A 51 -4.28 7.70 12.73
CA LEU A 51 -3.43 8.70 13.35
C LEU A 51 -2.48 8.04 14.37
N HIS A 52 -3.01 7.31 15.36
CA HIS A 52 -2.17 6.81 16.46
C HIS A 52 -1.36 5.56 16.11
N ASP A 53 -1.88 4.72 15.23
CA ASP A 53 -1.21 3.50 14.77
C ASP A 53 -1.26 3.48 13.25
N PRO A 54 -0.16 3.84 12.56
CA PRO A 54 -0.14 3.90 11.11
C PRO A 54 -0.41 2.53 10.47
N ILE A 55 -0.98 2.50 9.26
CA ILE A 55 -1.20 1.23 8.56
C ILE A 55 0.14 0.58 8.21
N LYS A 56 0.30 -0.70 8.55
CA LYS A 56 1.48 -1.51 8.23
C LYS A 56 1.40 -2.12 6.83
N PRO A 57 2.54 -2.43 6.18
CA PRO A 57 2.55 -3.26 4.99
C PRO A 57 2.03 -4.67 5.30
N CYS A 58 1.37 -5.30 4.33
CA CYS A 58 0.91 -6.67 4.49
C CYS A 58 2.10 -7.64 4.64
N LYS A 59 1.92 -8.69 5.46
CA LYS A 59 2.92 -9.76 5.67
C LYS A 59 3.44 -10.35 4.36
N SER A 60 2.55 -10.56 3.37
CA SER A 60 2.89 -11.07 2.05
C SER A 60 3.83 -10.17 1.24
N VAL A 61 3.79 -8.85 1.46
CA VAL A 61 4.69 -7.89 0.82
C VAL A 61 6.10 -8.04 1.40
N CYS A 62 6.19 -8.10 2.74
CA CYS A 62 7.46 -8.32 3.43
C CYS A 62 8.10 -9.65 3.04
N GLN A 63 7.32 -10.74 3.03
CA GLN A 63 7.83 -12.08 2.68
C GLN A 63 8.42 -12.09 1.27
N ARG A 64 7.71 -11.56 0.27
CA ARG A 64 8.22 -11.49 -1.11
C ARG A 64 9.43 -10.55 -1.27
N ALA A 65 9.52 -9.49 -0.47
CA ALA A 65 10.71 -8.63 -0.43
C ALA A 65 11.93 -9.38 0.18
N LYS A 66 11.71 -10.04 1.32
CA LYS A 66 12.71 -10.84 2.02
C LYS A 66 13.20 -12.02 1.17
N GLU A 67 12.30 -12.78 0.58
CA GLU A 67 12.63 -13.94 -0.28
C GLU A 67 13.56 -13.57 -1.43
N GLY A 68 13.34 -12.42 -2.08
CA GLY A 68 14.20 -11.95 -3.17
C GLY A 68 15.54 -11.39 -2.70
N CYS A 69 15.56 -10.67 -1.57
CA CYS A 69 16.69 -9.82 -1.19
C CYS A 69 17.56 -10.38 -0.06
N GLU A 70 17.03 -11.22 0.83
CA GLU A 70 17.80 -11.87 1.89
C GLU A 70 18.97 -12.72 1.36
N PRO A 71 18.85 -13.49 0.25
CA PRO A 71 20.00 -14.21 -0.30
C PRO A 71 21.15 -13.30 -0.71
N ILE A 72 20.86 -12.09 -1.21
CA ILE A 72 21.87 -11.09 -1.56
C ILE A 72 22.52 -10.55 -0.29
N MET A 73 21.73 -10.19 0.73
CA MET A 73 22.27 -9.74 2.01
C MET A 73 23.23 -10.78 2.61
N ARG A 74 22.81 -12.06 2.62
CA ARG A 74 23.63 -13.16 3.17
C ARG A 74 24.94 -13.36 2.41
N LYS A 75 24.97 -13.12 1.10
CA LYS A 75 26.19 -13.16 0.28
C LYS A 75 27.24 -12.15 0.76
N TYR A 76 26.81 -11.03 1.36
CA TYR A 76 27.67 -10.00 1.94
C TYR A 76 27.72 -10.07 3.47
N ASN A 77 27.45 -11.23 4.06
CA ASN A 77 27.45 -11.46 5.51
C ASN A 77 26.47 -10.58 6.32
N HIS A 78 25.39 -10.12 5.68
CA HIS A 78 24.29 -9.43 6.35
C HIS A 78 23.07 -10.35 6.46
N ASN A 79 22.34 -10.23 7.56
CA ASN A 79 21.07 -10.93 7.76
C ASN A 79 19.89 -9.97 7.55
N TRP A 80 18.72 -10.53 7.23
CA TRP A 80 17.50 -9.75 7.26
C TRP A 80 17.25 -9.24 8.69
N PRO A 81 17.11 -7.92 8.91
CA PRO A 81 17.09 -7.35 10.24
C PRO A 81 15.79 -7.67 10.97
N GLU A 82 15.90 -7.85 12.29
CA GLU A 82 14.75 -8.17 13.15
C GLU A 82 13.69 -7.07 13.16
N SER A 83 14.11 -5.81 13.04
CA SER A 83 13.20 -4.66 12.93
C SER A 83 12.35 -4.65 11.65
N LEU A 84 12.73 -5.44 10.64
CA LEU A 84 11.96 -5.69 9.42
C LEU A 84 11.40 -7.12 9.37
N ALA A 85 11.35 -7.83 10.50
CA ALA A 85 10.79 -9.18 10.54
C ALA A 85 9.32 -9.19 10.08
N CYS A 86 8.97 -10.17 9.24
CA CYS A 86 7.63 -10.24 8.67
C CYS A 86 6.58 -10.79 9.64
N ASP A 87 6.99 -11.31 10.81
CA ASP A 87 6.10 -12.09 11.67
C ASP A 87 5.03 -11.27 12.37
N ASP A 88 5.37 -10.04 12.75
CA ASP A 88 4.47 -9.09 13.43
C ASP A 88 3.63 -8.25 12.45
N LEU A 89 3.73 -8.53 11.15
CA LEU A 89 2.96 -7.82 10.15
C LEU A 89 1.57 -8.45 9.96
N PRO A 90 0.53 -7.62 9.74
CA PRO A 90 -0.83 -8.11 9.53
C PRO A 90 -0.95 -8.93 8.25
N VAL A 91 -1.79 -9.97 8.33
CA VAL A 91 -2.26 -10.72 7.16
C VAL A 91 -3.54 -10.07 6.67
N TYR A 92 -3.65 -9.84 5.36
CA TYR A 92 -4.79 -9.14 4.73
C TYR A 92 -6.16 -9.74 5.10
N ASP A 93 -6.26 -11.07 5.23
CA ASP A 93 -7.51 -11.75 5.61
C ASP A 93 -7.88 -11.60 7.11
N ARG A 94 -7.02 -10.96 7.92
CA ARG A 94 -7.15 -10.83 9.38
C ARG A 94 -6.97 -9.39 9.91
N GLY A 95 -6.77 -8.41 9.05
CA GLY A 95 -6.57 -7.01 9.44
C GLY A 95 -6.34 -6.07 8.26
N VAL A 96 -6.25 -4.77 8.54
CA VAL A 96 -6.00 -3.74 7.54
C VAL A 96 -4.50 -3.61 7.28
N CYS A 97 -4.08 -3.73 6.02
CA CYS A 97 -2.69 -3.60 5.60
C CYS A 97 -2.57 -3.13 4.16
N ILE A 98 -1.42 -2.58 3.78
CA ILE A 98 -1.19 -2.05 2.43
C ILE A 98 -0.35 -2.99 1.56
N SER A 99 -0.71 -3.05 0.27
CA SER A 99 -0.02 -3.82 -0.77
C SER A 99 0.00 -3.01 -2.09
N PRO A 100 1.05 -3.11 -2.92
CA PRO A 100 1.17 -2.27 -4.12
C PRO A 100 0.16 -2.63 -5.22
N GLU A 101 -0.48 -3.81 -5.19
CA GLU A 101 -1.55 -4.14 -6.14
C GLU A 101 -2.82 -3.28 -5.99
N ALA A 102 -2.87 -2.39 -4.98
CA ALA A 102 -3.88 -1.34 -4.86
C ALA A 102 -3.58 -0.13 -5.78
N ILE A 103 -2.38 -0.04 -6.37
CA ILE A 103 -1.98 1.02 -7.30
C ILE A 103 -2.37 0.57 -8.70
N VAL A 104 -3.26 1.32 -9.37
CA VAL A 104 -3.60 1.09 -10.78
C VAL A 104 -2.41 1.51 -11.64
N THR A 105 -1.51 0.57 -11.95
CA THR A 105 -0.38 0.81 -12.86
C THR A 105 -0.71 0.56 -14.33
N ASP A 106 -1.87 -0.04 -14.62
CA ASP A 106 -2.27 -0.39 -15.99
C ASP A 106 -2.88 0.80 -16.75
N LEU A 107 -2.34 2.01 -16.58
CA LEU A 107 -2.59 3.06 -17.56
C LEU A 107 -1.73 2.70 -18.78
N PRO A 108 -2.30 2.40 -19.96
CA PRO A 108 -1.48 2.17 -21.14
C PRO A 108 -0.58 3.38 -21.35
N GLU A 109 0.71 3.14 -21.65
CA GLU A 109 1.66 4.18 -22.04
C GLU A 109 1.12 4.92 -23.27
N VAL A 110 0.38 6.01 -23.04
CA VAL A 110 -0.02 6.92 -24.11
C VAL A 110 1.19 7.82 -24.36
N PRO A 111 1.78 7.83 -25.57
CA PRO A 111 3.07 8.51 -25.82
C PRO A 111 3.09 10.04 -25.66
N ASP A 112 2.02 10.68 -25.16
CA ASP A 112 1.89 12.14 -25.13
C ASP A 112 1.02 12.70 -23.98
N ALA A 113 1.01 12.04 -22.81
CA ALA A 113 0.32 12.57 -21.64
C ALA A 113 1.23 13.52 -20.82
N LYS A 114 1.09 14.83 -21.04
CA LYS A 114 1.59 15.86 -20.10
C LYS A 114 0.84 15.73 -18.77
N TRP A 115 1.52 15.26 -17.73
CA TRP A 115 0.99 15.19 -16.37
C TRP A 115 0.80 16.60 -15.82
N THR A 116 -0.44 17.07 -15.72
CA THR A 116 -0.80 18.20 -14.85
C THR A 116 -1.06 17.67 -13.45
N ASP A 117 -0.38 18.26 -12.48
CA ASP A 117 -0.47 17.97 -11.04
C ASP A 117 -1.92 18.10 -10.51
N PHE A 118 -2.48 17.00 -10.01
CA PHE A 118 -3.87 16.88 -9.54
C PHE A 118 -4.07 17.20 -8.05
N THR A 119 -3.09 17.80 -7.38
CA THR A 119 -3.20 18.08 -5.93
C THR A 119 -4.20 19.19 -5.56
N ARG A 120 -4.89 19.79 -6.52
CA ARG A 120 -5.88 20.84 -6.29
C ARG A 120 -7.23 20.41 -6.83
N ASP A 121 -8.04 19.80 -5.94
CA ASP A 121 -9.51 19.78 -5.93
C ASP A 121 -10.02 18.47 -5.31
N MET A 122 -9.81 18.29 -4.01
CA MET A 122 -10.64 17.38 -3.22
C MET A 122 -12.04 17.99 -3.09
N VAL A 123 -12.93 17.65 -4.01
CA VAL A 123 -14.37 17.80 -3.83
C VAL A 123 -14.97 16.40 -3.70
N VAL A 124 -15.43 16.09 -2.49
CA VAL A 124 -16.27 14.92 -2.22
C VAL A 124 -17.58 15.12 -2.97
N MET A 125 -17.89 14.24 -3.94
CA MET A 125 -19.20 14.24 -4.59
C MET A 125 -19.87 12.86 -4.55
N GLU A 126 -20.97 12.88 -3.79
CA GLU A 126 -22.27 12.23 -3.95
C GLU A 126 -22.40 10.72 -4.12
N ALA A 127 -23.04 10.15 -3.09
CA ALA A 127 -23.75 8.88 -3.10
C ALA A 127 -24.72 8.78 -4.27
N SER A 128 -24.38 7.98 -5.28
CA SER A 128 -25.28 7.71 -6.38
C SER A 128 -25.05 6.31 -6.93
N ASP A 129 -25.60 5.29 -6.24
CA ASP A 129 -26.19 4.09 -6.87
C ASP A 129 -26.79 3.02 -5.88
N CYS A 130 -27.20 3.38 -4.65
CA CYS A 130 -28.07 2.49 -3.85
C CYS A 130 -29.53 2.66 -4.30
N LYS A 131 -30.00 1.81 -5.23
CA LYS A 131 -31.42 1.75 -5.61
C LYS A 131 -32.21 0.94 -4.57
N SER A 132 -33.02 1.65 -3.78
CA SER A 132 -33.96 1.18 -2.75
C SER A 132 -33.40 1.14 -1.32
N TRP A 133 -33.85 2.14 -0.56
CA TRP A 133 -33.68 2.28 0.88
C TRP A 133 -34.82 1.49 1.55
N ASN A 134 -34.49 0.41 2.24
CA ASN A 134 -35.29 -0.09 3.36
C ASN A 134 -34.27 -0.38 4.46
N SER A 135 -34.51 0.15 5.65
CA SER A 135 -33.51 0.60 6.64
C SER A 135 -32.34 -0.33 7.03
N ASP A 136 -32.30 -1.58 6.55
CA ASP A 136 -31.29 -2.58 6.95
C ASP A 136 -30.52 -3.25 5.78
N ARG A 137 -30.84 -2.98 4.50
CA ARG A 137 -30.14 -3.62 3.36
C ARG A 137 -30.05 -2.74 2.12
N CYS A 138 -28.86 -2.23 1.78
CA CYS A 138 -28.60 -1.76 0.41
C CYS A 138 -28.23 -2.95 -0.48
N LYS A 139 -28.91 -3.08 -1.63
CA LYS A 139 -28.53 -4.02 -2.70
C LYS A 139 -27.82 -3.26 -3.81
N CYS A 140 -26.49 -3.39 -3.86
CA CYS A 140 -25.70 -2.84 -4.96
C CYS A 140 -25.75 -3.76 -6.18
N LYS A 141 -25.72 -3.17 -7.38
CA LYS A 141 -25.51 -3.94 -8.61
C LYS A 141 -24.09 -4.51 -8.62
N THR A 142 -23.98 -5.83 -8.82
CA THR A 142 -22.68 -6.48 -8.99
C THR A 142 -21.99 -5.94 -10.23
N THR A 143 -20.88 -5.25 -10.03
CA THR A 143 -20.06 -4.67 -11.10
C THR A 143 -18.71 -5.38 -11.12
N LYS A 144 -18.22 -5.79 -12.28
CA LYS A 144 -16.90 -6.42 -12.39
C LYS A 144 -15.80 -5.37 -12.15
N PRO A 145 -14.83 -5.60 -11.27
CA PRO A 145 -13.72 -4.67 -11.03
C PRO A 145 -12.73 -4.76 -12.19
N MET A 146 -13.01 -4.04 -13.27
CA MET A 146 -12.14 -3.91 -14.45
C MET A 146 -11.67 -2.46 -14.58
N LEU A 147 -10.46 -2.26 -15.12
CA LEU A 147 -9.91 -0.94 -15.41
C LEU A 147 -10.88 -0.08 -16.24
N LYS A 148 -11.51 -0.67 -17.25
CA LYS A 148 -12.52 -0.02 -18.08
C LYS A 148 -13.64 0.59 -17.23
N THR A 149 -14.13 -0.15 -16.24
CA THR A 149 -15.21 0.31 -15.36
C THR A 149 -14.74 1.41 -14.41
N TYR A 150 -13.47 1.39 -13.99
CA TYR A 150 -12.88 2.46 -13.20
C TYR A 150 -12.83 3.78 -13.98
N LEU A 151 -12.32 3.73 -15.21
CA LEU A 151 -12.19 4.89 -16.09
C LEU A 151 -13.55 5.43 -16.52
N GLU A 152 -14.50 4.56 -16.85
CA GLU A 152 -15.85 4.94 -17.28
C GLU A 152 -16.66 5.57 -16.15
N LYS A 153 -16.58 5.02 -14.93
CA LYS A 153 -17.37 5.49 -13.78
C LYS A 153 -16.68 6.56 -12.94
N LYS A 154 -15.49 7.02 -13.34
CA LYS A 154 -14.72 8.08 -12.66
C LYS A 154 -14.58 7.84 -11.15
N TYR A 155 -14.31 6.61 -10.74
CA TYR A 155 -14.06 6.34 -9.32
C TYR A 155 -12.74 7.01 -8.90
N ASN A 156 -12.70 7.55 -7.68
CA ASN A 156 -11.49 8.18 -7.13
C ASN A 156 -10.47 7.13 -6.61
N TYR A 157 -10.95 5.97 -6.19
CA TYR A 157 -10.14 4.85 -5.71
C TYR A 157 -10.94 3.54 -5.80
N VAL A 158 -10.25 2.40 -5.75
CA VAL A 158 -10.86 1.06 -5.67
C VAL A 158 -10.38 0.37 -4.41
N ILE A 159 -11.30 0.01 -3.52
CA ILE A 159 -10.99 -0.83 -2.36
C ILE A 159 -11.31 -2.28 -2.75
N ARG A 160 -10.31 -3.14 -2.73
CA ARG A 160 -10.53 -4.59 -2.70
C ARG A 160 -10.79 -4.97 -1.25
N THR A 161 -11.81 -5.78 -1.01
CA THR A 161 -12.07 -6.40 0.30
C THR A 161 -12.21 -7.91 0.10
N ARG A 162 -11.88 -8.70 1.12
CA ARG A 162 -12.13 -10.14 1.13
C ARG A 162 -12.97 -10.47 2.35
N ASP A 163 -14.25 -10.75 2.12
CA ASP A 163 -15.17 -11.09 3.21
C ASP A 163 -15.06 -12.58 3.55
N ARG A 164 -14.91 -12.90 4.84
CA ARG A 164 -15.01 -14.27 5.36
C ARG A 164 -16.44 -14.49 5.85
N LYS A 165 -17.23 -15.29 5.13
CA LYS A 165 -18.55 -15.70 5.63
C LYS A 165 -18.36 -16.56 6.87
N SER A 166 -18.79 -16.07 8.03
CA SER A 166 -18.95 -16.89 9.22
C SER A 166 -20.01 -17.95 8.91
N THR A 167 -19.64 -19.22 9.04
CA THR A 167 -20.56 -20.36 8.91
C THR A 167 -21.06 -20.75 10.29
#